data_AF-R5BRP8-F1
#
_entry.id   AF-R5BRP8-F1
#
_cell.length_a   1.000
_cell.length_b   1.000
_cell.length_c   1.000
_cell.angle_alpha   90.00
_cell.angle_beta   90.00
_cell.angle_gamma   90.00
#
_symmetry.space_group_name_H-M   'P 1'
#
loop_
_entity.id
_entity.type
_entity.pdbx_description
1 polymer ?
#
loop_
_entity_poly.entity_id
_entity_poly.type
_entity_poly.pdbx_seq_one_letter_code
_entity_poly.pdbx_strand_id
1 'polypeptide(L)'
;MRTYEVYKITNKITNKIYIGITNQGSGARYRHHWYEARIGEPAPIHKSMAKYGEDNFTLEVIDFAENAEELKEKEKYYIKFFNSRDRKIGYNLTDGGDGTFGRKHSEETKEKLRQKALGRKASDEAKKRMSETHKLNYSDEHRKAVAESNARRTKKVLMFDKDLNVIKEFNSLKEAAAETKIHSTTIRKSIRGNKISYDYVFRFKDAV
;
A
#
# COMPACT_ATOMS: atom_id res chain seq x y z
N MET A 1 -3.64 -14.87 -8.80
CA MET A 1 -2.97 -16.18 -8.62
C MET A 1 -1.49 -15.91 -8.37
N ARG A 2 -0.85 -16.51 -7.36
CA ARG A 2 0.61 -16.37 -7.19
C ARG A 2 1.27 -17.26 -8.23
N THR A 3 2.10 -16.69 -9.10
CA THR A 3 2.87 -17.46 -10.10
C THR A 3 4.27 -17.64 -9.56
N TYR A 4 4.65 -18.88 -9.24
CA TYR A 4 6.02 -19.21 -8.84
C TYR A 4 6.86 -19.36 -10.11
N GLU A 5 7.74 -18.40 -10.35
CA GLU A 5 8.54 -18.29 -11.57
C GLU A 5 10.02 -18.41 -11.23
N VAL A 6 10.74 -19.24 -11.98
CA VAL A 6 12.20 -19.22 -12.08
C VAL A 6 12.55 -18.39 -13.31
N TYR A 7 13.44 -17.41 -13.13
CA TYR A 7 13.85 -16.54 -14.20
C TYR A 7 15.37 -16.46 -14.31
N LYS A 8 15.82 -16.09 -15.51
CA LYS A 8 17.21 -15.86 -15.87
C LYS A 8 17.35 -14.42 -16.36
N ILE A 9 18.31 -13.71 -15.81
CA ILE A 9 18.73 -12.39 -16.31
C ILE A 9 20.07 -12.56 -17.00
N THR A 10 20.19 -12.09 -18.25
CA THR A 10 21.43 -12.18 -19.02
C THR A 10 21.97 -10.78 -19.29
N ASN A 11 23.26 -10.56 -19.04
CA ASN A 11 23.98 -9.37 -19.52
C ASN A 11 24.50 -9.64 -20.94
N LYS A 12 24.01 -8.90 -21.93
CA LYS A 12 24.33 -9.08 -23.36
C LYS A 12 25.77 -8.73 -23.73
N ILE A 13 26.46 -7.92 -22.92
CA ILE A 13 27.85 -7.52 -23.18
C ILE A 13 28.83 -8.59 -22.67
N THR A 14 28.57 -9.12 -21.47
CA THR A 14 29.49 -10.05 -20.78
C THR A 14 29.08 -11.51 -20.92
N ASN A 15 27.88 -11.77 -21.44
CA ASN A 15 27.21 -13.08 -21.44
C ASN A 15 27.03 -13.73 -20.07
N LYS A 16 27.26 -12.99 -18.99
CA LYS A 16 27.04 -13.48 -17.63
C LYS A 16 25.57 -13.51 -17.28
N ILE A 17 25.17 -14.48 -16.48
CA ILE A 17 23.76 -14.69 -16.11
C ILE A 17 23.51 -14.64 -14.61
N TYR A 18 22.25 -14.37 -14.24
CA TYR A 18 21.74 -14.50 -12.88
C TYR A 18 20.48 -15.34 -12.90
N ILE A 19 20.40 -16.34 -12.03
CA ILE A 19 19.22 -17.16 -11.80
C ILE A 19 18.54 -16.67 -10.53
N GLY A 20 17.22 -16.46 -10.59
CA GLY A 20 16.44 -16.09 -9.42
C GLY A 20 15.02 -16.63 -9.48
N ILE A 21 14.33 -16.51 -8.37
CA ILE A 21 12.95 -16.98 -8.20
C ILE A 21 12.03 -15.88 -7.66
N THR A 22 10.72 -15.99 -7.93
CA THR A 22 9.71 -15.03 -7.46
C THR A 22 8.30 -15.61 -7.41
N ASN A 23 7.42 -15.07 -6.56
CA ASN A 23 5.95 -15.26 -6.60
C ASN A 23 5.16 -13.99 -6.93
N GLN A 24 5.86 -12.91 -7.27
CA GLN A 24 5.28 -11.60 -7.55
C GLN A 24 5.27 -11.29 -9.06
N GLY A 25 5.72 -12.24 -9.88
CA GLY A 25 6.03 -12.06 -11.30
C GLY A 25 7.47 -11.58 -11.53
N SER A 26 8.14 -12.20 -12.49
CA SER A 26 9.51 -11.94 -12.93
C SER A 26 9.71 -10.49 -13.37
N GLY A 27 8.76 -9.91 -14.13
CA GLY A 27 8.82 -8.51 -14.54
C GLY A 27 8.83 -7.51 -13.37
N ALA A 28 8.04 -7.78 -12.32
CA ALA A 28 8.06 -6.95 -11.10
C ALA A 28 9.38 -7.11 -10.34
N ARG A 29 9.88 -8.34 -10.21
CA ARG A 29 11.17 -8.61 -9.57
C ARG A 29 12.34 -7.98 -10.33
N TYR A 30 12.27 -7.96 -11.66
CA TYR A 30 13.26 -7.35 -12.55
C TYR A 30 13.32 -5.83 -12.37
N ARG A 31 12.16 -5.15 -12.31
CA ARG A 31 12.12 -3.72 -11.94
C ARG A 31 12.72 -3.46 -10.56
N HIS A 32 12.50 -4.36 -9.61
CA HIS A 32 13.10 -4.24 -8.28
C HIS A 32 14.62 -4.37 -8.32
N HIS A 33 15.19 -5.26 -9.14
CA HIS A 33 16.65 -5.31 -9.36
C HIS A 33 17.20 -3.99 -9.90
N TRP A 34 16.49 -3.31 -10.80
CA TRP A 34 16.88 -1.99 -11.28
C TRP A 34 16.83 -0.91 -10.22
N TYR A 35 15.82 -0.95 -9.35
CA TYR A 35 15.76 -0.07 -8.18
C TYR A 35 16.96 -0.32 -7.25
N GLU A 36 17.22 -1.57 -6.87
CA GLU A 36 18.35 -1.99 -6.03
C GLU A 36 19.69 -1.54 -6.63
N ALA A 37 19.85 -1.67 -7.95
CA ALA A 37 21.04 -1.18 -8.67
C ALA A 37 21.20 0.35 -8.59
N ARG A 38 20.11 1.12 -8.72
CA ARG A 38 20.14 2.59 -8.66
C ARG A 38 20.46 3.12 -7.26
N ILE A 39 20.01 2.43 -6.22
CA ILE A 39 20.33 2.79 -4.82
C ILE A 39 21.69 2.26 -4.35
N GLY A 40 22.41 1.51 -5.20
CA GLY A 40 23.76 1.06 -4.93
C GLY A 40 23.88 -0.21 -4.08
N GLU A 41 22.88 -1.10 -4.11
CA GLU A 41 22.99 -2.40 -3.43
C GLU A 41 24.24 -3.18 -3.91
N PRO A 42 25.02 -3.79 -3.00
CA PRO A 42 26.37 -4.23 -3.30
C PRO A 42 26.44 -5.54 -4.08
N ALA A 43 25.30 -6.17 -4.42
CA ALA A 43 25.29 -7.47 -5.07
C ALA A 43 25.89 -7.40 -6.50
N PRO A 44 26.58 -8.46 -6.95
CA PRO A 44 27.20 -8.52 -8.27
C PRO A 44 26.32 -8.14 -9.46
N ILE A 45 25.07 -8.65 -9.47
CA ILE A 45 24.12 -8.37 -10.55
C ILE A 45 23.75 -6.89 -10.57
N HIS A 46 23.52 -6.27 -9.41
CA HIS A 46 23.18 -4.85 -9.28
C HIS A 46 24.32 -3.95 -9.71
N LYS A 47 25.56 -4.26 -9.31
CA LYS A 47 26.76 -3.53 -9.78
C LYS A 47 26.93 -3.64 -11.30
N SER A 48 26.67 -4.81 -11.87
CA SER A 48 26.73 -5.01 -13.32
C SER A 48 25.64 -4.22 -14.04
N MET A 49 24.41 -4.26 -13.52
CA MET A 49 23.27 -3.48 -14.02
C MET A 49 23.55 -1.98 -14.02
N ALA A 50 24.04 -1.44 -12.91
CA ALA A 50 24.43 -0.04 -12.79
C ALA A 50 25.55 0.33 -13.78
N LYS A 51 26.49 -0.58 -14.04
CA LYS A 51 27.63 -0.34 -14.94
C LYS A 51 27.24 -0.36 -16.43
N TYR A 52 26.41 -1.32 -16.85
CA TYR A 52 26.17 -1.58 -18.28
C TYR A 52 24.83 -1.05 -18.78
N GLY A 53 23.94 -0.59 -17.90
CA GLY A 53 22.67 0.03 -18.30
C GLY A 53 21.59 -0.96 -18.75
N GLU A 54 20.34 -0.47 -18.78
CA GLU A 54 19.14 -1.30 -18.91
C GLU A 54 19.02 -2.03 -20.23
N ASP A 55 19.34 -1.35 -21.34
CA ASP A 55 19.28 -1.92 -22.68
C ASP A 55 20.21 -3.13 -22.88
N ASN A 56 21.17 -3.35 -21.99
CA ASN A 56 22.15 -4.43 -22.08
C ASN A 56 21.79 -5.68 -21.25
N PHE A 57 20.58 -5.75 -20.71
CA PHE A 57 20.10 -6.92 -20.00
C PHE A 57 18.82 -7.47 -20.61
N THR A 58 18.63 -8.78 -20.49
CA THR A 58 17.38 -9.45 -20.85
C THR A 58 16.85 -10.24 -19.65
N LEU A 59 15.53 -10.42 -19.60
CA LEU A 59 14.81 -11.23 -18.63
C LEU A 59 14.08 -12.35 -19.37
N GLU A 60 14.25 -13.58 -18.89
CA GLU A 60 13.58 -14.76 -19.44
C GLU A 60 13.00 -15.59 -18.27
N VAL A 61 11.73 -15.98 -18.35
CA VAL A 61 11.18 -17.00 -17.45
C VAL A 61 11.56 -18.36 -18.01
N ILE A 62 12.27 -19.16 -17.21
CA ILE A 62 12.85 -20.43 -17.65
C ILE A 62 12.12 -21.64 -17.06
N ASP A 63 11.36 -21.47 -15.99
CA ASP A 63 10.57 -22.53 -15.38
C ASP A 63 9.47 -21.95 -14.46
N PHE A 64 8.51 -22.79 -14.11
CA PHE A 64 7.45 -22.49 -13.14
C PHE A 64 7.44 -23.55 -12.03
N ALA A 65 6.94 -23.20 -10.85
CA ALA A 65 6.73 -24.17 -9.77
C ALA A 65 5.27 -24.14 -9.28
N GLU A 66 4.84 -25.21 -8.65
CA GLU A 66 3.51 -25.28 -8.03
C GLU A 66 3.52 -24.68 -6.61
N ASN A 67 4.66 -24.79 -5.93
CA ASN A 67 4.82 -24.37 -4.54
C ASN A 67 6.22 -23.82 -4.25
N ALA A 68 6.39 -23.28 -3.04
CA ALA A 68 7.62 -22.59 -2.64
C ALA A 68 8.82 -23.54 -2.46
N GLU A 69 8.58 -24.75 -1.99
CA GLU A 69 9.61 -25.79 -1.82
C GLU A 69 10.15 -26.22 -3.19
N GLU A 70 9.27 -26.55 -4.14
CA GLU A 70 9.69 -26.88 -5.51
C GLU A 70 10.43 -25.71 -6.17
N LEU A 71 9.96 -24.48 -5.97
CA LEU A 71 10.62 -23.29 -6.52
C LEU A 71 12.07 -23.15 -6.03
N LYS A 72 12.34 -23.46 -4.77
CA LYS A 72 13.70 -23.44 -4.21
C LYS A 72 14.58 -24.55 -4.78
N GLU A 73 14.03 -25.75 -4.95
CA GLU A 73 14.79 -26.85 -5.56
C GLU A 73 15.10 -26.57 -7.03
N LYS A 74 14.17 -25.96 -7.77
CA LYS A 74 14.42 -25.48 -9.13
C LYS A 74 15.48 -24.38 -9.18
N GLU A 75 15.46 -23.44 -8.24
CA GLU A 75 16.52 -22.43 -8.14
C GLU A 75 17.91 -23.09 -8.03
N LYS A 76 18.07 -24.03 -7.08
CA LYS A 76 19.32 -24.77 -6.90
C LYS A 76 19.73 -25.52 -8.15
N TYR A 77 18.78 -26.22 -8.77
CA TYR A 77 18.99 -26.96 -10.00
C TYR A 77 19.52 -26.04 -11.11
N TYR A 78 18.86 -24.92 -11.40
CA TYR A 78 19.27 -24.03 -12.48
C TYR A 78 20.56 -23.26 -12.18
N ILE A 79 20.79 -22.86 -10.93
CA ILE A 79 22.07 -22.25 -10.53
C ILE A 79 23.23 -23.19 -10.85
N LYS A 80 23.08 -24.48 -10.51
CA LYS A 80 24.06 -25.53 -10.79
C LYS A 80 24.15 -25.84 -12.28
N PHE A 81 23.02 -26.02 -12.95
CA PHE A 81 22.94 -26.36 -14.38
C PHE A 81 23.66 -25.32 -15.24
N PHE A 82 23.45 -24.03 -14.97
CA PHE A 82 24.12 -22.96 -15.70
C PHE A 82 25.46 -22.55 -15.12
N ASN A 83 25.92 -23.18 -14.02
CA ASN A 83 27.12 -22.79 -13.29
C ASN A 83 27.18 -21.27 -12.96
N SER A 84 26.03 -20.68 -12.63
CA SER A 84 25.89 -19.22 -12.48
C SER A 84 26.57 -18.63 -11.25
N ARG A 85 27.16 -19.49 -10.40
CA ARG A 85 28.03 -19.10 -9.28
C ARG A 85 29.46 -18.80 -9.70
N ASP A 86 29.94 -19.42 -10.77
CA ASP A 86 31.25 -19.12 -11.29
C ASP A 86 31.26 -17.66 -11.72
N ARG A 87 32.18 -16.87 -11.15
CA ARG A 87 32.27 -15.43 -11.39
C ARG A 87 32.58 -15.07 -12.85
N LYS A 88 33.06 -16.03 -13.65
CA LYS A 88 33.23 -15.88 -15.10
C LYS A 88 31.92 -16.07 -15.87
N ILE A 89 30.98 -16.84 -15.33
CA ILE A 89 29.73 -17.26 -16.01
C ILE A 89 28.49 -16.54 -15.45
N GLY A 90 28.45 -16.22 -14.16
CA GLY A 90 27.26 -15.64 -13.58
C GLY A 90 27.46 -14.77 -12.34
N TYR A 91 26.33 -14.34 -11.81
CA TYR A 91 26.24 -13.35 -10.74
C TYR A 91 25.74 -13.94 -9.41
N ASN A 92 25.27 -15.19 -9.39
CA ASN A 92 24.78 -15.83 -8.17
C ASN A 92 25.89 -15.96 -7.13
N LEU A 93 25.57 -15.68 -5.87
CA LEU A 93 26.51 -15.75 -4.75
C LEU A 93 26.37 -17.04 -3.92
N THR A 94 25.18 -17.62 -3.91
CA THR A 94 24.84 -18.84 -3.16
C THR A 94 24.35 -19.92 -4.10
N ASP A 95 24.18 -21.14 -3.60
CA ASP A 95 23.67 -22.29 -4.36
C ASP A 95 22.15 -22.21 -4.55
N GLY A 96 21.50 -21.17 -4.03
CA GLY A 96 20.04 -21.05 -3.99
C GLY A 96 19.42 -21.78 -2.80
N GLY A 97 18.11 -21.62 -2.62
CA GLY A 97 17.35 -22.28 -1.55
C GLY A 97 17.44 -21.62 -0.17
N ASP A 98 18.44 -20.77 0.07
CA ASP A 98 18.61 -20.01 1.32
C ASP A 98 17.70 -18.77 1.42
N GLY A 99 16.88 -18.52 0.41
CA GLY A 99 15.99 -17.37 0.36
C GLY A 99 15.01 -17.33 1.55
N THR A 100 14.69 -16.13 2.02
CA THR A 100 13.56 -15.86 2.95
C THR A 100 12.20 -16.18 2.33
N PHE A 101 12.17 -16.62 1.08
CA PHE A 101 10.99 -17.03 0.35
C PHE A 101 10.23 -18.14 1.10
N GLY A 102 8.97 -17.84 1.45
CA GLY A 102 8.12 -18.75 2.21
C GLY A 102 8.50 -18.93 3.69
N ARG A 103 9.57 -18.29 4.18
CA ARG A 103 9.98 -18.39 5.59
C ARG A 103 8.96 -17.64 6.46
N LYS A 104 8.02 -18.39 7.04
CA LYS A 104 7.11 -17.87 8.05
C LYS A 104 7.92 -17.63 9.34
N HIS A 105 7.80 -16.45 9.93
CA HIS A 105 8.30 -16.23 11.28
C HIS A 105 7.62 -17.20 12.24
N SER A 106 8.38 -17.75 13.19
CA SER A 106 7.82 -18.54 14.29
C SER A 106 6.81 -17.70 15.08
N GLU A 107 5.83 -18.34 15.72
CA GLU A 107 4.86 -17.63 16.57
C GLU A 107 5.56 -16.82 17.67
N GLU A 108 6.63 -17.36 18.25
CA GLU A 108 7.48 -16.64 19.21
C GLU A 108 8.08 -15.35 18.61
N THR A 109 8.58 -15.40 17.38
CA THR A 109 9.15 -14.23 16.70
C THR A 109 8.06 -13.21 16.38
N LYS A 110 6.88 -13.67 15.92
CA LYS A 110 5.73 -12.79 15.68
C LYS A 110 5.30 -12.08 16.95
N GLU A 111 5.24 -12.78 18.07
CA GLU A 111 4.86 -12.19 19.36
C GLU A 111 5.91 -11.19 19.84
N LYS A 112 7.21 -11.50 19.73
CA LYS A 112 8.29 -10.53 20.03
C LYS A 112 8.17 -9.25 19.19
N LEU A 113 7.87 -9.38 17.90
CA LEU A 113 7.67 -8.24 17.00
C LEU A 113 6.43 -7.43 17.39
N ARG A 114 5.33 -8.11 17.73
CA ARG A 114 4.08 -7.49 18.21
C ARG A 114 4.30 -6.71 19.49
N GLN A 115 4.98 -7.28 20.48
CA GLN A 115 5.29 -6.61 21.75
C GLN A 115 6.16 -5.36 21.54
N LYS A 116 7.13 -5.43 20.63
CA LYS A 116 7.94 -4.26 20.25
C LYS A 116 7.16 -3.19 19.47
N ALA A 117 6.06 -3.56 18.81
CA ALA A 117 5.21 -2.63 18.07
C ALA A 117 4.17 -1.95 18.96
N LEU A 118 3.68 -2.66 19.98
CA LEU A 118 2.76 -2.12 20.98
C LEU A 118 3.37 -0.88 21.66
N GLY A 119 2.60 0.21 21.70
CA GLY A 119 3.02 1.46 22.34
C GLY A 119 3.97 2.34 21.52
N ARG A 120 4.37 1.94 20.30
CA ARG A 120 5.12 2.83 19.41
C ARG A 120 4.29 4.07 19.07
N LYS A 121 4.76 5.24 19.52
CA LYS A 121 4.22 6.54 19.12
C LYS A 121 5.13 7.10 18.02
N ALA A 122 4.52 7.51 16.91
CA ALA A 122 5.23 8.31 15.91
C ALA A 122 5.72 9.60 16.58
N SER A 123 6.95 10.01 16.27
CA SER A 123 7.47 11.31 16.70
C SER A 123 6.61 12.44 16.14
N ASP A 124 6.61 13.59 16.80
CA ASP A 124 5.83 14.74 16.32
C ASP A 124 6.33 15.22 14.96
N GLU A 125 7.63 15.08 14.70
CA GLU A 125 8.21 15.32 13.39
C GLU A 125 7.67 14.36 12.32
N ALA A 126 7.55 13.07 12.61
CA ALA A 126 6.98 12.08 11.69
C ALA A 126 5.49 12.36 11.43
N LYS A 127 4.72 12.76 12.46
CA LYS A 127 3.33 13.20 12.30
C LYS A 127 3.23 14.43 11.40
N LYS A 128 4.16 15.40 11.55
CA LYS A 128 4.20 16.62 10.74
C LYS A 128 4.47 16.30 9.28
N ARG A 129 5.52 15.52 8.98
CA ARG A 129 5.84 15.08 7.60
C ARG A 129 4.67 14.34 6.96
N MET A 130 4.03 13.44 7.70
CA MET A 130 2.84 12.71 7.23
C MET A 130 1.67 13.67 6.90
N SER A 131 1.42 14.66 7.76
CA SER A 131 0.40 15.69 7.51
C SER A 131 0.70 16.52 6.26
N GLU A 132 1.95 16.92 6.07
CA GLU A 132 2.39 17.70 4.91
C GLU A 132 2.19 16.93 3.60
N THR A 133 2.62 15.67 3.54
CA THR A 133 2.41 14.81 2.38
C THR A 133 0.92 14.66 2.06
N HIS A 134 0.07 14.45 3.07
CA HIS A 134 -1.38 14.34 2.85
C HIS A 134 -2.03 15.62 2.33
N LYS A 135 -1.48 16.81 2.64
CA LYS A 135 -1.98 18.08 2.10
C LYS A 135 -1.57 18.30 0.64
N LEU A 136 -0.41 17.80 0.24
CA LEU A 136 0.15 17.93 -1.10
C LEU A 136 -0.51 17.01 -2.14
N ASN A 137 -1.10 15.89 -1.70
CA ASN A 137 -1.62 14.86 -2.58
C ASN A 137 -2.97 15.16 -3.27
N TYR A 138 -3.56 16.34 -3.06
CA TYR A 138 -4.81 16.72 -3.71
C TYR A 138 -4.58 17.94 -4.59
N SER A 139 -4.77 17.78 -5.90
CA SER A 139 -4.83 18.91 -6.83
C SER A 139 -5.96 19.85 -6.45
N ASP A 140 -5.85 21.12 -6.83
CA ASP A 140 -6.92 22.08 -6.59
C ASP A 140 -8.23 21.67 -7.28
N GLU A 141 -8.14 20.97 -8.40
CA GLU A 141 -9.27 20.33 -9.08
C GLU A 141 -9.96 19.28 -8.19
N HIS A 142 -9.19 18.41 -7.52
CA HIS A 142 -9.74 17.43 -6.58
C HIS A 142 -10.45 18.13 -5.42
N ARG A 143 -9.83 19.17 -4.85
CA ARG A 143 -10.43 19.95 -3.76
C ARG A 143 -11.73 20.61 -4.19
N LYS A 144 -11.78 21.19 -5.39
CA LYS A 144 -12.98 21.80 -5.96
C LYS A 144 -14.08 20.77 -6.20
N ALA A 145 -13.76 19.62 -6.79
CA ALA A 145 -14.74 18.55 -7.03
C ALA A 145 -15.35 18.01 -5.73
N VAL A 146 -14.54 17.85 -4.67
CA VAL A 146 -15.04 17.45 -3.35
C VAL A 146 -15.93 18.53 -2.73
N ALA A 147 -15.57 19.81 -2.85
CA ALA A 147 -16.37 20.93 -2.36
C ALA A 147 -17.73 21.00 -3.07
N GLU A 148 -17.76 20.89 -4.40
CA GLU A 148 -18.99 20.86 -5.20
C GLU A 148 -19.87 19.65 -4.85
N SER A 149 -19.26 18.46 -4.70
CA SER A 149 -19.97 17.25 -4.27
C SER A 149 -20.57 17.39 -2.88
N ASN A 150 -19.88 18.06 -1.96
CA ASN A 150 -20.40 18.35 -0.62
C ASN A 150 -21.54 19.37 -0.65
N ALA A 151 -21.43 20.43 -1.44
CA ALA A 151 -22.49 21.42 -1.63
C ALA A 151 -23.78 20.76 -2.16
N ARG A 152 -23.68 19.91 -3.20
CA ARG A 152 -24.84 19.19 -3.77
C ARG A 152 -25.53 18.25 -2.76
N ARG A 153 -24.77 17.67 -1.83
CA ARG A 153 -25.31 16.74 -0.81
C ARG A 153 -25.78 17.43 0.46
N THR A 154 -25.49 18.71 0.63
CA THR A 154 -25.83 19.45 1.84
C THR A 154 -27.32 19.74 1.84
N LYS A 155 -28.02 19.20 2.83
CA LYS A 155 -29.45 19.44 3.07
C LYS A 155 -29.62 20.38 4.25
N LYS A 156 -30.59 21.29 4.14
CA LYS A 156 -31.02 22.12 5.25
C LYS A 156 -31.66 21.26 6.34
N VAL A 157 -31.53 21.69 7.58
CA VAL A 157 -32.03 20.99 8.77
C VAL A 157 -32.97 21.90 9.53
N LEU A 158 -34.17 21.42 9.83
CA LEU A 158 -35.13 22.08 10.69
C LEU A 158 -35.02 21.50 12.10
N MET A 159 -35.06 22.38 13.09
CA MET A 159 -35.12 22.05 14.51
C MET A 159 -36.47 22.48 15.06
N PHE A 160 -37.09 21.57 15.80
CA PHE A 160 -38.40 21.74 16.42
C PHE A 160 -38.31 21.49 17.92
N ASP A 161 -39.27 22.02 18.66
CA ASP A 161 -39.53 21.62 20.05
C ASP A 161 -40.23 20.24 20.10
N LYS A 162 -40.65 19.82 21.29
CA LYS A 162 -41.36 18.54 21.50
C LYS A 162 -42.76 18.52 20.89
N ASP A 163 -43.37 19.69 20.76
CA ASP A 163 -44.72 19.88 20.22
C ASP A 163 -44.72 20.11 18.70
N LEU A 164 -43.54 19.99 18.08
CA LEU A 164 -43.30 20.18 16.64
C LEU A 164 -43.48 21.61 16.14
N ASN A 165 -43.32 22.61 17.01
CA ASN A 165 -43.18 23.99 16.57
C ASN A 165 -41.76 24.23 16.06
N VAL A 166 -41.64 24.91 14.92
CA VAL A 166 -40.32 25.23 14.33
C VAL A 166 -39.60 26.21 15.23
N ILE A 167 -38.41 25.83 15.70
CA ILE A 167 -37.51 26.72 16.44
C ILE A 167 -36.55 27.41 15.47
N LYS A 168 -35.89 26.64 14.58
CA LYS A 168 -34.85 27.18 13.70
C LYS A 168 -34.61 26.35 12.44
N GLU A 169 -34.21 27.00 11.36
CA GLU A 169 -33.69 26.40 10.14
C GLU A 169 -32.17 26.62 10.03
N PHE A 170 -31.44 25.55 9.70
CA PHE A 170 -30.00 25.56 9.44
C PHE A 170 -29.74 25.19 7.98
N ASN A 171 -28.73 25.77 7.36
CA ASN A 171 -28.34 25.43 5.99
C ASN A 171 -27.63 24.07 5.90
N SER A 172 -27.14 23.53 7.02
CA SER A 172 -26.51 22.21 7.04
C SER A 172 -26.55 21.53 8.42
N LEU A 173 -26.32 20.22 8.44
CA LEU A 173 -26.06 19.46 9.67
C LEU A 173 -24.87 20.00 10.48
N LYS A 174 -23.85 20.56 9.80
CA LYS A 174 -22.66 21.08 10.45
C LYS A 174 -22.97 22.37 11.20
N GLU A 175 -23.76 23.24 10.59
CA GLU A 175 -24.25 24.48 11.21
C GLU A 175 -25.14 24.17 12.42
N ALA A 176 -26.10 23.25 12.26
CA ALA A 176 -26.94 22.78 13.37
C ALA A 176 -26.09 22.24 14.52
N ALA A 177 -25.06 21.45 14.22
CA ALA A 177 -24.18 20.88 15.25
C ALA A 177 -23.31 21.93 15.97
N ALA A 178 -22.83 22.94 15.24
CA ALA A 178 -22.01 24.00 15.83
C ALA A 178 -22.83 24.85 16.81
N GLU A 179 -24.07 25.18 16.45
CA GLU A 179 -24.91 26.05 17.27
C GLU A 179 -25.55 25.32 18.45
N THR A 180 -26.11 24.13 18.23
CA THR A 180 -26.75 23.33 19.29
C THR A 180 -25.73 22.66 20.22
N LYS A 181 -24.45 22.65 19.84
CA LYS A 181 -23.39 21.85 20.48
C LYS A 181 -23.68 20.34 20.52
N ILE A 182 -24.65 19.86 19.73
CA ILE A 182 -24.95 18.43 19.55
C ILE A 182 -24.14 17.93 18.36
N HIS A 183 -23.43 16.81 18.53
CA HIS A 183 -22.59 16.29 17.45
C HIS A 183 -23.42 15.96 16.19
N SER A 184 -22.93 16.34 15.01
CA SER A 184 -23.67 16.19 13.73
C SER A 184 -24.13 14.76 13.42
N THR A 185 -23.36 13.75 13.84
CA THR A 185 -23.77 12.33 13.76
C THR A 185 -24.97 12.02 14.64
N THR A 186 -25.04 12.62 15.83
CA THR A 186 -26.18 12.46 16.75
C THR A 186 -27.43 13.07 16.16
N ILE A 187 -27.34 14.30 15.65
CA ILE A 187 -28.44 14.97 14.92
C ILE A 187 -28.91 14.10 13.74
N ARG A 188 -27.97 13.60 12.91
CA ARG A 188 -28.30 12.71 11.77
C ARG A 188 -29.00 11.43 12.21
N LYS A 189 -28.54 10.79 13.29
CA LYS A 189 -29.17 9.58 13.84
C LYS A 189 -30.58 9.87 14.37
N SER A 190 -30.76 11.01 15.02
CA SER A 190 -32.06 11.51 15.48
C SER A 190 -33.03 11.69 14.31
N ILE A 191 -32.61 12.35 13.22
CA ILE A 191 -33.41 12.50 12.00
C ILE A 191 -33.80 11.13 11.42
N ARG A 192 -32.84 10.21 11.25
CA ARG A 192 -33.10 8.88 10.65
C ARG A 192 -33.99 7.99 11.51
N GLY A 193 -33.87 8.10 12.82
CA GLY A 193 -34.65 7.33 13.78
C GLY A 193 -35.96 7.99 14.18
N ASN A 194 -36.26 9.19 13.68
CA ASN A 194 -37.35 10.06 14.13
C ASN A 194 -37.38 10.19 15.67
N LYS A 195 -36.20 10.39 16.28
CA LYS A 195 -36.04 10.45 17.74
C LYS A 195 -35.78 11.87 18.22
N ILE A 196 -36.29 12.20 19.40
CA ILE A 196 -35.93 13.41 20.13
C ILE A 196 -34.45 13.32 20.54
N SER A 197 -33.71 14.43 20.41
CA SER A 197 -32.32 14.56 20.83
C SER A 197 -32.18 15.84 21.64
N TYR A 198 -31.82 15.72 22.93
CA TYR A 198 -31.67 16.85 23.85
C TYR A 198 -32.88 17.79 23.81
N ASP A 199 -34.08 17.22 23.93
CA ASP A 199 -35.37 17.91 23.90
C ASP A 199 -35.80 18.53 22.56
N TYR A 200 -35.01 18.35 21.50
CA TYR A 200 -35.32 18.82 20.15
C TYR A 200 -35.65 17.68 19.19
N VAL A 201 -36.53 17.95 18.23
CA VAL A 201 -36.74 17.09 17.06
C VAL A 201 -36.03 17.73 15.87
N PHE A 202 -35.26 16.94 15.12
CA PHE A 202 -34.59 17.41 13.91
C PHE A 202 -35.19 16.71 12.68
N ARG A 203 -35.36 17.46 11.59
CA ARG A 203 -35.75 16.90 10.28
C ARG A 203 -34.95 17.56 9.15
N PHE A 204 -34.71 16.83 8.06
CA PHE A 204 -34.24 17.50 6.85
C PHE A 204 -35.38 18.31 6.25
N LYS A 205 -35.09 19.52 5.79
CA LYS A 205 -36.00 20.23 4.89
C LYS A 205 -35.83 19.58 3.53
N ASP A 206 -36.82 18.83 3.08
CA ASP A 206 -36.80 18.29 1.73
C ASP A 206 -36.77 19.48 0.77
N ALA A 207 -35.71 19.55 -0.04
CA ALA A 207 -35.65 20.48 -1.15
C ALA A 207 -36.61 19.93 -2.21
N VAL A 208 -37.65 20.71 -2.52
CA VAL A 208 -38.49 20.52 -3.72
C VAL A 208 -37.59 20.60 -4.95
#